data_AF-A0A2D6NXZ4-F1
#
_entry.id   AF-A0A2D6NXZ4-F1
#
_cell.length_a   1.000
_cell.length_b   1.000
_cell.length_c   1.000
_cell.angle_alpha   90.00
_cell.angle_beta   90.00
_cell.angle_gamma   90.00
#
_symmetry.space_group_name_H-M   'P 1'
#
loop_
_entity.id
_entity.type
_entity.pdbx_description
1 polymer ?
#
loop_
_entity_poly.entity_id
_entity_poly.type
_entity_poly.pdbx_seq_one_letter_code
_entity_poly.pdbx_strand_id
1 'polypeptide(L)'
;MEEKIKTPKFAYLMGYFTADGCFYKDNWKNTCQFEFTDGYGDKKELQHSYQFVKNIKDLFEEQLSKKIPKIRQRGNRYVLYFKDKKLENIFKNKFNFQPGPKSNKINIPKYYKKTNLEKYFWLGLMDGDGIIAQNGRKIALEMCNKNLVVDFQNFLKKNKIITELKEIKPENRKGYISDKSSFLTIIKSPFYDKYTSLIGFIHPRKQNWLIKHLNKGMYSKNRTNIKPLLINKKIIDYTKIFDQRIFIVKGKEILKKYKIGFKSRRNNVKFIELYQDLKNIGISKIEFLKEISNYRFKLSKGSTNSIKMPLYINKKIIHMIKFIRPHSGSLGLSRCHVKSFNKNPQKIIKSIENIFDIKARYTSKDVPLFCSGVLELFFSKILTKDLKEYKLPKWYKDLKC
;
A
#
# COMPACT_ATOMS: atom_id res chain seq x y z
N MET A 1 26.73 7.97 26.22
CA MET A 1 26.29 8.34 24.85
C MET A 1 26.41 7.17 23.87
N GLU A 2 27.36 6.24 24.06
CA GLU A 2 27.49 5.03 23.22
C GLU A 2 26.33 4.03 23.33
N GLU A 3 25.60 3.97 24.45
CA GLU A 3 24.36 3.19 24.50
C GLU A 3 23.21 3.90 23.78
N LYS A 4 23.20 5.24 23.84
CA LYS A 4 22.16 6.09 23.23
C LYS A 4 22.16 6.00 21.69
N ILE A 5 23.29 5.65 21.05
CA ILE A 5 23.33 5.42 19.59
C ILE A 5 22.59 4.16 19.15
N LYS A 6 22.27 3.22 20.06
CA LYS A 6 21.53 1.98 19.76
C LYS A 6 20.02 2.11 20.03
N THR A 7 19.47 3.32 19.91
CA THR A 7 18.05 3.59 20.17
C THR A 7 17.27 3.88 18.87
N PRO A 8 15.96 3.59 18.84
CA PRO A 8 15.08 4.01 17.75
C PRO A 8 15.16 5.51 17.42
N LYS A 9 15.18 6.35 18.46
CA LYS A 9 15.24 7.81 18.34
C LYS A 9 16.54 8.25 17.66
N PHE A 10 17.68 7.73 18.09
CA PHE A 10 18.96 8.09 17.48
C PHE A 10 19.10 7.54 16.06
N ALA A 11 18.63 6.32 15.78
CA ALA A 11 18.58 5.78 14.42
C ALA A 11 17.74 6.66 13.47
N TYR A 12 16.58 7.14 13.94
CA TYR A 12 15.75 8.11 13.23
C TYR A 12 16.48 9.42 12.94
N LEU A 13 17.11 10.02 13.96
CA LEU A 13 17.88 11.25 13.79
C LEU A 13 19.01 11.09 12.76
N MET A 14 19.71 9.95 12.76
CA MET A 14 20.76 9.66 11.77
C MET A 14 20.20 9.51 10.35
N GLY A 15 19.04 8.89 10.21
CA GLY A 15 18.33 8.80 8.93
C GLY A 15 17.98 10.18 8.38
N TYR A 16 17.35 11.00 9.22
CA TYR A 16 16.96 12.36 8.82
C TYR A 16 18.17 13.24 8.52
N PHE A 17 19.22 13.15 9.35
CA PHE A 17 20.48 13.85 9.10
C PHE A 17 21.08 13.46 7.74
N THR A 18 21.01 12.18 7.38
CA THR A 18 21.51 11.70 6.08
C THR A 18 20.79 12.37 4.91
N ALA A 19 19.48 12.60 5.02
CA ALA A 19 18.68 13.30 4.00
C ALA A 19 18.93 14.82 3.99
N ASP A 20 18.58 15.53 5.06
CA ASP A 20 18.52 17.01 5.08
C ASP A 20 19.46 17.67 6.11
N GLY A 21 20.15 16.88 6.93
CA GLY A 21 21.11 17.42 7.90
C GLY A 21 22.38 17.95 7.25
N CYS A 22 22.92 19.04 7.78
CA CYS A 22 24.19 19.63 7.37
C CYS A 22 25.22 19.51 8.50
N PHE A 23 26.46 19.20 8.13
CA PHE A 23 27.60 19.14 9.04
C PHE A 23 28.78 19.82 8.40
N TYR A 24 29.17 20.97 8.93
CA TYR A 24 30.24 21.79 8.36
C TYR A 24 31.20 22.26 9.44
N LYS A 25 32.43 22.52 9.02
CA LYS A 25 33.46 23.09 9.87
C LYS A 25 33.23 24.59 9.98
N ASP A 26 33.14 25.09 11.21
CA ASP A 26 33.27 26.51 11.47
C ASP A 26 34.76 26.86 11.46
N ASN A 27 35.21 27.46 10.36
CA ASN A 27 36.61 27.82 10.14
C ASN A 27 37.15 28.78 11.21
N TRP A 28 36.30 29.60 11.82
CA TRP A 28 36.70 30.60 12.80
C TRP A 28 36.93 30.00 14.19
N LYS A 29 36.22 28.92 14.53
CA LYS A 29 36.19 28.35 15.89
C LYS A 29 36.71 26.92 15.96
N ASN A 30 37.30 26.41 14.88
CA ASN A 30 37.75 25.01 14.71
C ASN A 30 36.79 23.98 15.31
N THR A 31 35.48 24.20 15.15
CA THR A 31 34.42 23.34 15.71
C THR A 31 33.46 22.96 14.59
N CYS A 32 32.83 21.80 14.69
CA CYS A 32 31.78 21.47 13.72
C CYS A 32 30.41 21.96 14.20
N GLN A 33 29.58 22.31 13.22
CA GLN A 33 28.20 22.75 13.42
C GLN A 33 27.25 21.78 12.75
N PHE A 34 26.19 21.45 13.48
CA PHE A 34 25.05 20.69 12.98
C PHE A 34 23.94 21.66 12.60
N GLU A 35 23.31 21.42 11.46
CA GLU A 35 22.16 22.19 11.00
C GLU A 35 21.07 21.25 10.47
N PHE A 36 19.83 21.52 10.86
CA PHE A 36 18.62 20.83 10.42
C PHE A 36 17.63 21.87 9.93
N THR A 37 17.10 21.65 8.73
CA THR A 37 16.26 22.61 8.04
C THR A 37 15.05 21.89 7.47
N ASP A 38 13.86 22.48 7.62
CA ASP A 38 12.68 22.11 6.87
C ASP A 38 11.88 23.35 6.49
N GLY A 39 11.22 23.31 5.33
CA GLY A 39 10.52 24.46 4.80
C GLY A 39 9.52 24.11 3.72
N TYR A 40 8.63 25.07 3.46
CA TYR A 40 7.61 24.94 2.44
C TYR A 40 7.13 26.30 1.95
N GLY A 41 6.77 26.38 0.65
CA GLY A 41 6.35 27.63 0.02
C GLY A 41 5.00 28.16 0.52
N ASP A 42 4.06 27.27 0.85
CA ASP A 42 2.76 27.65 1.40
C ASP A 42 2.86 27.94 2.90
N LYS A 43 2.47 29.16 3.31
CA LYS A 43 2.43 29.59 4.72
C LYS A 43 1.57 28.68 5.60
N LYS A 44 0.47 28.11 5.10
CA LYS A 44 -0.40 27.21 5.88
C LYS A 44 0.30 25.89 6.22
N GLU A 45 1.15 25.42 5.32
CA GLU A 45 1.91 24.18 5.50
C GLU A 45 3.25 24.43 6.21
N LEU A 46 3.76 25.67 6.21
CA LEU A 46 4.99 26.07 6.92
C LEU A 46 4.91 25.79 8.44
N GLN A 47 3.74 25.85 9.06
CA GLN A 47 3.57 25.46 10.48
C GLN A 47 3.97 24.00 10.74
N HIS A 48 3.77 23.11 9.77
CA HIS A 48 4.16 21.71 9.90
C HIS A 48 5.68 21.55 9.91
N SER A 49 6.39 22.43 9.21
CA SER A 49 7.86 22.50 9.24
C SER A 49 8.38 22.96 10.60
N TYR A 50 7.74 23.98 11.21
CA TYR A 50 8.09 24.38 12.57
C TYR A 50 7.92 23.23 13.56
N GLN A 51 6.74 22.59 13.54
CA GLN A 51 6.45 21.47 14.43
C GLN A 51 7.45 20.32 14.22
N PHE A 52 7.83 20.06 12.97
CA PHE A 52 8.80 19.03 12.65
C PHE A 52 10.19 19.35 13.21
N VAL A 53 10.73 20.54 12.94
CA VAL A 53 12.04 20.97 13.47
C VAL A 53 12.03 21.04 14.99
N LYS A 54 10.89 21.40 15.61
CA LYS A 54 10.68 21.32 17.06
C LYS A 54 10.80 19.89 17.58
N ASN A 55 10.14 18.92 16.94
CA ASN A 55 10.29 17.51 17.33
C ASN A 55 11.75 17.02 17.22
N ILE A 56 12.48 17.45 16.16
CA ILE A 56 13.91 17.13 16.02
C ILE A 56 14.73 17.74 17.16
N LYS A 57 14.47 18.99 17.51
CA LYS A 57 15.11 19.67 18.66
C LYS A 57 14.88 18.88 19.94
N ASP A 58 13.62 18.55 20.27
CA ASP A 58 13.26 17.86 21.51
C ASP A 58 13.93 16.48 21.59
N LEU A 59 13.99 15.74 20.48
CA LEU A 59 14.73 14.48 20.39
C LEU A 59 16.23 14.66 20.67
N PHE A 60 16.88 15.68 20.11
CA PHE A 60 18.29 15.93 20.41
C PHE A 60 18.50 16.38 21.87
N GLU A 61 17.61 17.17 22.45
CA GLU A 61 17.73 17.61 23.84
C GLU A 61 17.66 16.40 24.79
N GLU A 62 16.77 15.45 24.53
CA GLU A 62 16.70 14.18 25.27
C GLU A 62 17.97 13.31 25.07
N GLN A 63 18.39 13.13 23.82
CA GLN A 63 19.55 12.29 23.51
C GLN A 63 20.85 12.87 24.08
N LEU A 64 21.01 14.19 24.04
CA LEU A 64 22.20 14.87 24.56
C LEU A 64 22.07 15.24 26.04
N SER A 65 20.89 15.11 26.64
CA SER A 65 20.58 15.52 28.02
C SER A 65 20.98 16.97 28.28
N LYS A 66 20.70 17.85 27.32
CA LYS A 66 21.04 19.29 27.39
C LYS A 66 20.06 20.12 26.57
N LYS A 67 19.92 21.40 26.93
CA LYS A 67 19.16 22.36 26.12
C LYS A 67 19.91 22.73 24.83
N ILE A 68 19.16 22.86 23.75
CA ILE A 68 19.65 23.24 22.41
C ILE A 68 19.08 24.62 22.06
N PRO A 69 19.81 25.46 21.29
CA PRO A 69 19.34 26.77 20.88
C PRO A 69 17.94 26.82 20.27
N LYS A 70 17.33 28.01 20.30
CA LYS A 70 16.02 28.27 19.70
C LYS A 70 16.06 28.06 18.17
N ILE A 71 14.95 27.57 17.64
CA ILE A 71 14.70 27.44 16.20
C ILE A 71 14.55 28.84 15.61
N ARG A 72 15.19 29.08 14.46
CA ARG A 72 15.10 30.35 13.74
C ARG A 72 14.32 30.18 12.45
N GLN A 73 13.52 31.18 12.10
CA GLN A 73 12.92 31.26 10.77
C GLN A 73 13.88 31.98 9.81
N ARG A 74 14.02 31.47 8.59
CA ARG A 74 14.81 32.09 7.51
C ARG A 74 14.01 32.03 6.21
N GLY A 75 13.19 33.06 5.94
CA GLY A 75 12.26 33.04 4.80
C GLY A 75 11.15 32.01 5.01
N ASN A 76 10.97 31.09 4.07
CA ASN A 76 9.95 30.04 4.06
C ASN A 76 10.43 28.70 4.66
N ARG A 77 11.37 28.76 5.60
CA ARG A 77 11.94 27.58 6.28
C ARG A 77 12.31 27.88 7.73
N TYR A 78 12.34 26.82 8.53
CA TYR A 78 12.84 26.83 9.89
C TYR A 78 14.17 26.09 9.97
N VAL A 79 15.08 26.64 10.75
CA VAL A 79 16.46 26.17 10.89
C VAL A 79 16.78 25.98 12.36
N LEU A 80 17.26 24.79 12.70
CA LEU A 80 17.88 24.46 13.97
C LEU A 80 19.37 24.25 13.73
N TYR A 81 20.22 25.01 14.40
CA TYR A 81 21.65 24.77 14.35
C TYR A 81 22.27 24.83 15.74
N PHE A 82 23.25 23.98 15.98
CA PHE A 82 23.95 23.90 17.26
C PHE A 82 25.30 23.22 17.13
N LYS A 83 26.10 23.31 18.18
CA LYS A 83 27.40 22.66 18.30
C LYS A 83 27.39 21.68 19.46
N ASP A 84 28.02 20.52 19.26
CA ASP A 84 28.23 19.54 20.32
C ASP A 84 29.46 18.68 20.01
N LYS A 85 30.49 18.77 20.86
CA LYS A 85 31.76 18.04 20.68
C LYS A 85 31.58 16.52 20.78
N LYS A 86 30.67 16.04 21.63
CA LYS A 86 30.43 14.59 21.81
C LYS A 86 29.74 14.02 20.57
N LEU A 87 28.75 14.71 20.04
CA LEU A 87 28.06 14.36 18.80
C LEU A 87 29.00 14.44 17.59
N GLU A 88 29.84 15.47 17.51
CA GLU A 88 30.89 15.60 16.50
C GLU A 88 31.81 14.38 16.49
N ASN A 89 32.32 14.00 17.67
CA ASN A 89 33.17 12.83 17.84
C ASN A 89 32.48 11.54 17.37
N ILE A 90 31.20 11.37 17.70
CA ILE A 90 30.40 10.21 17.26
C ILE A 90 30.24 10.20 15.74
N PHE A 91 29.89 11.33 15.13
CA PHE A 91 29.68 11.42 13.69
C PHE A 91 30.96 11.11 12.91
N LYS A 92 32.09 11.70 13.32
CA LYS A 92 33.40 11.46 12.69
C LYS A 92 33.88 10.04 12.92
N ASN A 93 33.93 9.58 14.17
CA ASN A 93 34.67 8.37 14.52
C ASN A 93 33.84 7.09 14.49
N LYS A 94 32.52 7.16 14.73
CA LYS A 94 31.65 5.97 14.72
C LYS A 94 30.89 5.82 13.41
N PHE A 95 30.50 6.92 12.80
CA PHE A 95 29.68 6.91 11.57
C PHE A 95 30.44 7.33 10.31
N ASN A 96 31.69 7.81 10.45
CA ASN A 96 32.52 8.29 9.35
C ASN A 96 31.86 9.39 8.51
N PHE A 97 31.08 10.26 9.15
CA PHE A 97 30.61 11.50 8.56
C PHE A 97 31.67 12.58 8.74
N GLN A 98 32.25 13.03 7.63
CA GLN A 98 33.18 14.15 7.62
C GLN A 98 32.43 15.46 7.39
N PRO A 99 32.87 16.58 8.01
CA PRO A 99 32.28 17.87 7.76
C PRO A 99 32.53 18.30 6.32
N GLY A 100 31.51 18.86 5.66
CA GLY A 100 31.58 19.32 4.27
C GLY A 100 30.40 18.82 3.43
N PRO A 101 30.49 18.97 2.09
CA PRO A 101 29.47 18.48 1.17
C PRO A 101 29.21 16.99 1.37
N LYS A 102 27.93 16.60 1.37
CA LYS A 102 27.54 15.18 1.47
C LYS A 102 28.19 14.39 0.33
N SER A 103 28.92 13.35 0.69
CA SER A 103 29.52 12.47 -0.32
C SER A 103 28.48 11.49 -0.88
N ASN A 104 28.68 11.06 -2.12
CA ASN A 104 27.91 9.97 -2.73
C ASN A 104 28.21 8.60 -2.07
N LYS A 105 29.06 8.56 -1.03
CA LYS A 105 29.54 7.36 -0.34
C LYS A 105 28.91 7.15 1.05
N ILE A 106 27.97 8.01 1.47
CA ILE A 106 27.27 7.82 2.75
C ILE A 106 26.56 6.46 2.71
N ASN A 107 26.82 5.62 3.71
CA ASN A 107 26.17 4.33 3.85
C ASN A 107 25.32 4.31 5.12
N ILE A 108 24.33 3.42 5.17
CA ILE A 108 23.67 3.13 6.44
C ILE A 108 24.72 2.63 7.45
N PRO A 109 24.77 3.20 8.67
CA PRO A 109 25.66 2.72 9.71
C PRO A 109 25.52 1.22 9.98
N LYS A 110 26.64 0.53 10.17
CA LYS A 110 26.67 -0.92 10.48
C LYS A 110 25.81 -1.28 11.69
N TYR A 111 25.73 -0.40 12.69
CA TYR A 111 24.89 -0.55 13.88
C TYR A 111 23.39 -0.70 13.57
N TYR A 112 22.92 -0.13 12.46
CA TYR A 112 21.51 -0.18 12.08
C TYR A 112 21.25 -1.22 10.99
N LYS A 113 22.20 -1.43 10.08
CA LYS A 113 22.01 -2.34 8.95
C LYS A 113 21.69 -3.76 9.42
N LYS A 114 20.60 -4.35 8.90
CA LYS A 114 20.08 -5.68 9.25
C LYS A 114 19.62 -5.86 10.70
N THR A 115 19.47 -4.79 11.48
CA THR A 115 18.90 -4.86 12.84
C THR A 115 17.45 -4.39 12.88
N ASN A 116 16.79 -4.50 14.04
CA ASN A 116 15.46 -3.91 14.25
C ASN A 116 15.47 -2.38 14.19
N LEU A 117 16.64 -1.74 14.25
CA LEU A 117 16.82 -0.29 14.18
C LEU A 117 16.80 0.25 12.74
N GLU A 118 17.09 -0.61 11.75
CA GLU A 118 17.17 -0.25 10.33
C GLU A 118 15.93 0.53 9.83
N LYS A 119 14.74 0.09 10.26
CA LYS A 119 13.48 0.72 9.85
C LYS A 119 13.36 2.19 10.32
N TYR A 120 13.94 2.53 11.49
CA TYR A 120 13.88 3.90 12.02
C TYR A 120 14.86 4.80 11.29
N PHE A 121 16.02 4.28 10.89
CA PHE A 121 16.91 4.97 9.97
C PHE A 121 16.21 5.30 8.64
N TRP A 122 15.54 4.32 8.03
CA TRP A 122 14.77 4.55 6.80
C TRP A 122 13.62 5.53 7.01
N LEU A 123 12.98 5.53 8.18
CA LEU A 123 11.95 6.50 8.52
C LEU A 123 12.48 7.93 8.54
N GLY A 124 13.60 8.17 9.22
CA GLY A 124 14.23 9.48 9.24
C GLY A 124 14.61 9.95 7.85
N LEU A 125 15.19 9.05 7.04
CA LEU A 125 15.57 9.36 5.66
C LEU A 125 14.35 9.72 4.80
N MET A 126 13.24 8.98 4.94
CA MET A 126 11.99 9.26 4.24
C MET A 126 11.33 10.56 4.71
N ASP A 127 11.43 10.90 6.00
CA ASP A 127 10.92 12.18 6.51
C ASP A 127 11.69 13.38 5.96
N GLY A 128 12.97 13.23 5.61
CA GLY A 128 13.73 14.25 4.85
C GLY A 128 13.48 14.20 3.34
N ASP A 129 14.08 13.22 2.66
CA ASP A 129 14.11 13.12 1.19
C ASP A 129 12.95 12.33 0.57
N GLY A 130 12.12 11.69 1.39
CA GLY A 130 10.98 10.91 0.89
C GLY A 130 9.91 11.79 0.24
N ILE A 131 9.45 11.37 -0.93
CA ILE A 131 8.44 12.06 -1.74
C ILE A 131 7.08 11.39 -1.54
N ILE A 132 6.07 12.21 -1.23
CA ILE A 132 4.65 11.87 -1.35
C ILE A 132 4.00 12.94 -2.22
N ALA A 133 3.60 12.58 -3.44
CA ALA A 133 3.05 13.57 -4.34
C ALA A 133 1.64 14.00 -3.90
N GLN A 134 1.40 15.28 -3.62
CA GLN A 134 0.11 15.80 -3.11
C GLN A 134 -1.11 15.41 -3.97
N ASN A 135 -0.94 15.44 -5.30
CA ASN A 135 -1.93 15.04 -6.30
C ASN A 135 -1.53 13.77 -7.08
N GLY A 136 -0.36 13.20 -6.78
CA GLY A 136 0.24 12.11 -7.55
C GLY A 136 0.20 10.78 -6.79
N ARG A 137 0.11 9.68 -7.53
CA ARG A 137 -0.08 8.32 -6.99
C ARG A 137 1.25 7.67 -6.58
N LYS A 138 2.14 8.41 -5.89
CA LYS A 138 3.55 8.03 -5.73
C LYS A 138 4.05 8.30 -4.31
N ILE A 139 4.55 7.23 -3.68
CA ILE A 139 5.48 7.28 -2.55
C ILE A 139 6.83 6.82 -3.08
N ALA A 140 7.90 7.59 -2.83
CA ALA A 140 9.23 7.26 -3.31
C ALA A 140 10.36 7.88 -2.47
N LEU A 141 11.57 7.38 -2.67
CA LEU A 141 12.81 8.01 -2.20
C LEU A 141 13.63 8.42 -3.43
N GLU A 142 14.09 9.67 -3.48
CA GLU A 142 14.97 10.17 -4.53
C GLU A 142 16.24 10.76 -3.92
N MET A 143 17.41 10.28 -4.32
CA MET A 143 18.70 10.79 -3.81
C MET A 143 19.80 10.67 -4.87
N CYS A 144 20.85 11.47 -4.78
CA CYS A 144 22.05 11.31 -5.63
C CYS A 144 22.91 10.09 -5.23
N ASN A 145 22.72 9.56 -4.02
CA ASN A 145 23.47 8.40 -3.52
C ASN A 145 22.79 7.07 -3.95
N LYS A 146 23.33 6.43 -4.99
CA LYS A 146 22.83 5.15 -5.51
C LYS A 146 22.79 4.05 -4.45
N ASN A 147 23.83 3.94 -3.62
CA ASN A 147 23.97 2.85 -2.66
C ASN A 147 22.87 2.89 -1.59
N LEU A 148 22.54 4.08 -1.07
CA LEU A 148 21.44 4.24 -0.11
C LEU A 148 20.09 3.88 -0.74
N VAL A 149 19.85 4.30 -2.00
CA VAL A 149 18.60 4.00 -2.70
C VAL A 149 18.45 2.51 -2.97
N VAL A 150 19.54 1.82 -3.34
CA VAL A 150 19.57 0.36 -3.54
C VAL A 150 19.41 -0.38 -2.21
N ASP A 151 20.08 0.05 -1.15
CA ASP A 151 19.93 -0.53 0.20
C ASP A 151 18.48 -0.39 0.69
N PHE A 152 17.84 0.77 0.47
CA PHE A 152 16.43 0.98 0.78
C PHE A 152 15.52 0.05 0.00
N GLN A 153 15.75 -0.09 -1.30
CA GLN A 153 15.01 -1.04 -2.14
C GLN A 153 15.17 -2.49 -1.64
N ASN A 154 16.38 -2.89 -1.27
CA ASN A 154 16.66 -4.23 -0.73
C ASN A 154 15.92 -4.46 0.60
N PHE A 155 15.90 -3.46 1.48
CA PHE A 155 15.13 -3.49 2.72
C PHE A 155 13.63 -3.69 2.44
N LEU A 156 13.06 -2.94 1.49
CA LEU A 156 11.65 -3.08 1.09
C LEU A 156 11.37 -4.46 0.47
N LYS A 157 12.26 -4.96 -0.39
CA LYS A 157 12.14 -6.29 -1.02
C LYS A 157 12.18 -7.41 0.02
N LYS A 158 13.09 -7.35 1.01
CA LYS A 158 13.14 -8.29 2.15
C LYS A 158 11.81 -8.30 2.91
N ASN A 159 11.18 -7.14 3.02
CA ASN A 159 9.85 -7.00 3.62
C ASN A 159 8.69 -7.27 2.66
N LYS A 160 8.93 -7.90 1.49
CA LYS A 160 7.95 -8.21 0.43
C LYS A 160 7.11 -6.98 0.03
N ILE A 161 7.77 -5.85 -0.16
CA ILE A 161 7.24 -4.62 -0.78
C ILE A 161 7.89 -4.49 -2.16
N ILE A 162 7.07 -4.42 -3.21
CA ILE A 162 7.59 -4.27 -4.57
C ILE A 162 7.81 -2.80 -4.89
N THR A 163 8.94 -2.51 -5.50
CA THR A 163 9.36 -1.17 -5.92
C THR A 163 9.80 -1.17 -7.38
N GLU A 164 9.91 0.02 -7.97
CA GLU A 164 10.59 0.27 -9.24
C GLU A 164 11.75 1.22 -8.99
N LEU A 165 12.94 0.85 -9.47
CA LEU A 165 14.13 1.71 -9.42
C LEU A 165 14.27 2.43 -10.77
N LYS A 166 14.58 3.72 -10.74
CA LYS A 166 14.91 4.52 -11.91
C LYS A 166 16.15 5.35 -11.64
N GLU A 167 16.94 5.57 -12.67
CA GLU A 167 17.91 6.65 -12.71
C GLU A 167 17.28 7.84 -13.44
N ILE A 168 17.41 9.02 -12.87
CA ILE A 168 16.99 10.30 -13.45
C ILE A 168 18.25 11.06 -13.77
N LYS A 169 18.58 11.11 -15.06
CA LYS A 169 19.74 11.84 -15.54
C LYS A 169 19.52 13.36 -15.45
N PRO A 170 20.59 14.17 -15.30
CA PRO A 170 20.51 15.63 -15.19
C PRO A 170 19.64 16.30 -16.25
N GLU A 171 19.80 15.91 -17.51
CA GLU A 171 19.08 16.45 -18.68
C GLU A 171 17.56 16.27 -18.61
N ASN A 172 17.09 15.34 -17.76
CA ASN A 172 15.67 15.06 -17.57
C ASN A 172 15.08 15.79 -16.35
N ARG A 173 15.86 16.57 -15.61
CA ARG A 173 15.39 17.31 -14.43
C ARG A 173 14.87 18.69 -14.82
N LYS A 174 13.56 18.90 -14.69
CA LYS A 174 12.95 20.23 -14.82
C LYS A 174 13.13 21.01 -13.51
N GLY A 175 13.76 22.18 -13.57
CA GLY A 175 13.82 23.15 -12.45
C GLY A 175 14.91 22.93 -11.40
N TYR A 176 15.88 22.04 -11.64
CA TYR A 176 17.02 21.82 -10.74
C TYR A 176 18.35 21.87 -11.51
N ILE A 177 19.26 22.73 -11.07
CA ILE A 177 20.63 22.81 -11.58
C ILE A 177 21.49 21.84 -10.76
N SER A 178 21.54 20.58 -11.18
CA SER A 178 22.46 19.59 -10.61
C SER A 178 23.05 18.78 -11.75
N ASP A 179 24.37 18.79 -11.82
CA ASP A 179 25.20 18.01 -12.73
C ASP A 179 25.13 16.49 -12.50
N LYS A 180 24.60 16.05 -11.36
CA LYS A 180 24.53 14.65 -10.95
C LYS A 180 23.17 14.00 -11.19
N SER A 181 23.17 12.75 -11.67
CA SER A 181 21.99 11.87 -11.70
C SER A 181 21.39 11.67 -10.29
N SER A 182 20.07 11.47 -10.22
CA SER A 182 19.39 10.94 -9.01
C SER A 182 18.94 9.51 -9.26
N PHE A 183 18.85 8.78 -8.17
CA PHE A 183 18.29 7.44 -8.13
C PHE A 183 16.97 7.50 -7.38
N LEU A 184 15.93 6.98 -8.00
CA LEU A 184 14.56 7.04 -7.53
C LEU A 184 14.03 5.63 -7.29
N THR A 185 13.71 5.30 -6.05
CA THR A 185 12.97 4.08 -5.71
C THR A 185 11.50 4.41 -5.47
N ILE A 186 10.64 3.94 -6.37
CA ILE A 186 9.19 4.14 -6.32
C ILE A 186 8.53 2.94 -5.66
N ILE A 187 7.77 3.17 -4.60
CA ILE A 187 6.95 2.13 -3.98
C ILE A 187 5.73 1.89 -4.87
N LYS A 188 5.48 0.63 -5.22
CA LYS A 188 4.29 0.30 -6.02
C LYS A 188 3.05 0.40 -5.15
N SER A 189 2.03 1.02 -5.72
CA SER A 189 0.80 1.36 -5.01
C SER A 189 0.06 0.23 -4.27
N PRO A 190 0.06 -1.05 -4.72
CA PRO A 190 -0.53 -2.13 -3.92
C PRO A 190 0.16 -2.40 -2.58
N PHE A 191 1.31 -1.77 -2.34
CA PHE A 191 2.14 -1.96 -1.15
C PHE A 191 2.17 -0.75 -0.23
N TYR A 192 1.38 0.30 -0.48
CA TYR A 192 1.35 1.49 0.37
C TYR A 192 0.98 1.18 1.82
N ASP A 193 -0.12 0.49 2.09
CA ASP A 193 -0.49 0.07 3.45
C ASP A 193 0.64 -0.67 4.17
N LYS A 194 1.31 -1.55 3.42
CA LYS A 194 2.38 -2.39 3.96
C LYS A 194 3.63 -1.57 4.26
N TYR A 195 4.00 -0.67 3.35
CA TYR A 195 5.07 0.30 3.57
C TYR A 195 4.76 1.19 4.76
N THR A 196 3.55 1.73 4.82
CA THR A 196 3.07 2.60 5.88
C THR A 196 3.10 1.92 7.26
N SER A 197 2.77 0.63 7.33
CA SER A 197 2.84 -0.14 8.58
C SER A 197 4.29 -0.44 9.01
N LEU A 198 5.22 -0.50 8.05
CA LEU A 198 6.62 -0.86 8.27
C LEU A 198 7.49 0.35 8.61
N ILE A 199 7.35 1.43 7.84
CA ILE A 199 8.12 2.69 7.94
C ILE A 199 7.13 3.84 8.13
N GLY A 200 6.32 4.19 7.12
CA GLY A 200 5.42 5.34 7.20
C GLY A 200 6.14 6.69 7.23
N PHE A 201 5.52 7.69 7.84
CA PHE A 201 6.05 9.06 8.01
C PHE A 201 5.64 9.61 9.37
N ILE A 202 6.50 10.45 9.94
CA ILE A 202 6.22 11.20 11.18
C ILE A 202 6.19 12.70 10.92
N HIS A 203 6.85 13.17 9.86
CA HIS A 203 6.74 14.56 9.45
C HIS A 203 5.26 14.93 9.26
N PRO A 204 4.72 15.93 10.00
CA PRO A 204 3.27 16.18 10.06
C PRO A 204 2.61 16.39 8.69
N ARG A 205 3.25 17.16 7.81
CA ARG A 205 2.80 17.38 6.43
C ARG A 205 2.75 16.08 5.62
N LYS A 206 3.86 15.31 5.60
CA LYS A 206 3.93 14.03 4.87
C LYS A 206 2.92 13.03 5.43
N GLN A 207 2.72 13.00 6.73
CA GLN A 207 1.69 12.20 7.39
C GLN A 207 0.29 12.59 6.91
N ASN A 208 -0.04 13.89 6.89
CA ASN A 208 -1.33 14.38 6.39
C ASN A 208 -1.56 13.99 4.92
N TRP A 209 -0.53 14.09 4.08
CA TRP A 209 -0.62 13.67 2.69
C TRP A 209 -0.78 12.15 2.56
N LEU A 210 -0.07 11.36 3.35
CA LEU A 210 -0.22 9.91 3.39
C LEU A 210 -1.66 9.51 3.76
N ILE A 211 -2.25 10.13 4.78
CA ILE A 211 -3.64 9.88 5.19
C ILE A 211 -4.61 10.19 4.04
N LYS A 212 -4.47 11.36 3.40
CA LYS A 212 -5.27 11.72 2.23
C LYS A 212 -5.12 10.69 1.11
N HIS A 213 -3.91 10.16 0.89
CA HIS A 213 -3.64 9.11 -0.11
C HIS A 213 -4.34 7.79 0.19
N LEU A 214 -4.27 7.33 1.44
CA LEU A 214 -4.92 6.09 1.86
C LEU A 214 -6.46 6.22 1.82
N ASN A 215 -7.00 7.38 2.20
CA ASN A 215 -8.45 7.63 2.25
C ASN A 215 -9.09 7.87 0.88
N LYS A 216 -8.39 8.42 -0.12
CA LYS A 216 -8.90 8.64 -1.49
C LYS A 216 -9.15 7.34 -2.29
N GLY A 217 -9.24 6.19 -1.62
CA GLY A 217 -9.59 4.90 -2.24
C GLY A 217 -8.49 4.31 -3.13
N MET A 218 -7.27 4.87 -3.07
CA MET A 218 -6.13 4.30 -3.77
C MET A 218 -5.65 3.06 -3.01
N TYR A 219 -6.30 1.95 -3.34
CA TYR A 219 -5.84 0.60 -3.05
C TYR A 219 -6.00 0.16 -1.61
N SER A 220 -7.20 0.38 -1.06
CA SER A 220 -7.69 -0.37 0.10
C SER A 220 -7.33 -1.84 -0.12
N LYS A 221 -6.58 -2.42 0.82
CA LYS A 221 -6.35 -3.86 0.86
C LYS A 221 -7.68 -4.55 0.64
N ASN A 222 -7.86 -5.12 -0.54
CA ASN A 222 -8.92 -6.05 -0.83
C ASN A 222 -8.69 -7.23 0.11
N ARG A 223 -9.29 -7.17 1.30
CA ARG A 223 -9.22 -8.28 2.23
C ARG A 223 -10.16 -9.33 1.70
N THR A 224 -9.56 -10.48 1.41
CA THR A 224 -10.27 -11.66 1.00
C THR A 224 -10.94 -12.27 2.23
N ASN A 225 -12.24 -12.01 2.40
CA ASN A 225 -13.02 -12.56 3.51
C ASN A 225 -13.84 -13.77 3.06
N ILE A 226 -13.15 -14.88 2.78
CA ILE A 226 -13.78 -16.07 2.22
C ILE A 226 -14.35 -17.00 3.29
N LYS A 227 -13.69 -17.12 4.44
CA LYS A 227 -14.07 -18.12 5.47
C LYS A 227 -15.55 -18.07 5.87
N PRO A 228 -16.18 -16.89 6.08
CA PRO A 228 -17.60 -16.84 6.45
C PRO A 228 -18.53 -17.35 5.34
N LEU A 229 -18.08 -17.35 4.09
CA LEU A 229 -18.82 -17.75 2.91
C LEU A 229 -18.66 -19.24 2.58
N LEU A 230 -17.97 -20.03 3.43
CA LEU A 230 -17.74 -21.44 3.17
C LEU A 230 -18.61 -22.35 4.07
N ILE A 231 -18.99 -23.50 3.54
CA ILE A 231 -19.55 -24.66 4.25
C ILE A 231 -18.43 -25.69 4.39
N ASN A 232 -18.26 -26.25 5.59
CA ASN A 232 -17.25 -27.28 5.90
C ASN A 232 -15.84 -26.91 5.40
N LYS A 233 -15.49 -25.62 5.46
CA LYS A 233 -14.20 -25.04 5.02
C LYS A 233 -13.85 -25.24 3.53
N LYS A 234 -14.77 -25.72 2.68
CA LYS A 234 -14.47 -26.05 1.28
C LYS A 234 -15.50 -25.52 0.26
N ILE A 235 -16.79 -25.71 0.50
CA ILE A 235 -17.86 -25.40 -0.47
C ILE A 235 -18.31 -23.95 -0.32
N ILE A 236 -18.54 -23.24 -1.43
CA ILE A 236 -19.06 -21.87 -1.38
C ILE A 236 -20.56 -21.87 -1.04
N ASP A 237 -20.93 -21.21 0.05
CA ASP A 237 -22.32 -20.99 0.42
C ASP A 237 -22.91 -19.80 -0.36
N TYR A 238 -23.46 -20.08 -1.55
CA TYR A 238 -24.08 -19.03 -2.36
C TYR A 238 -25.29 -18.36 -1.69
N THR A 239 -25.91 -18.98 -0.69
CA THR A 239 -27.01 -18.37 0.08
C THR A 239 -26.54 -17.16 0.91
N LYS A 240 -25.24 -17.05 1.19
CA LYS A 240 -24.62 -15.91 1.86
C LYS A 240 -24.17 -14.80 0.90
N ILE A 241 -24.25 -15.05 -0.40
CA ILE A 241 -23.71 -14.17 -1.45
C ILE A 241 -24.84 -13.59 -2.29
N PHE A 242 -25.74 -14.45 -2.75
CA PHE A 242 -26.81 -14.11 -3.68
C PHE A 242 -28.07 -13.67 -2.95
N ASP A 243 -28.73 -12.68 -3.52
CA ASP A 243 -30.05 -12.22 -3.09
C ASP A 243 -31.14 -12.77 -4.02
N GLN A 244 -32.39 -12.33 -3.77
CA GLN A 244 -33.58 -12.74 -4.51
C GLN A 244 -33.56 -12.39 -6.01
N ARG A 245 -32.61 -11.58 -6.48
CA ARG A 245 -32.55 -11.18 -7.89
C ARG A 245 -31.94 -12.30 -8.74
N ILE A 246 -31.09 -13.16 -8.16
CA ILE A 246 -30.34 -14.15 -8.94
C ILE A 246 -31.25 -15.26 -9.48
N PHE A 247 -31.08 -15.56 -10.76
CA PHE A 247 -31.74 -16.68 -11.45
C PHE A 247 -30.72 -17.74 -11.87
N ILE A 248 -31.17 -18.99 -11.83
CA ILE A 248 -30.49 -20.14 -12.41
C ILE A 248 -31.05 -20.37 -13.81
N VAL A 249 -30.16 -20.32 -14.80
CA VAL A 249 -30.48 -20.60 -16.20
C VAL A 249 -30.87 -22.06 -16.33
N LYS A 250 -32.01 -22.35 -16.97
CA LYS A 250 -32.59 -23.70 -17.06
C LYS A 250 -32.91 -24.35 -15.70
N GLY A 251 -33.14 -23.55 -14.65
CA GLY A 251 -33.50 -24.08 -13.32
C GLY A 251 -34.76 -24.96 -13.29
N LYS A 252 -35.62 -24.88 -14.31
CA LYS A 252 -36.78 -25.77 -14.46
C LYS A 252 -36.39 -27.25 -14.64
N GLU A 253 -35.24 -27.52 -15.24
CA GLU A 253 -34.71 -28.89 -15.38
C GLU A 253 -34.44 -29.52 -14.00
N ILE A 254 -33.97 -28.73 -13.04
CA ILE A 254 -33.75 -29.17 -11.66
C ILE A 254 -35.08 -29.51 -10.99
N LEU A 255 -36.08 -28.63 -11.09
CA LEU A 255 -37.42 -28.91 -10.56
C LEU A 255 -38.01 -30.21 -11.15
N LYS A 256 -37.81 -30.46 -12.44
CA LYS A 256 -38.23 -31.70 -13.11
C LYS A 256 -37.51 -32.92 -12.55
N LYS A 257 -36.19 -32.85 -12.36
CA LYS A 257 -35.38 -33.93 -11.78
C LYS A 257 -35.89 -34.35 -10.39
N TYR A 258 -36.29 -33.37 -9.57
CA TYR A 258 -36.78 -33.61 -8.21
C TYR A 258 -38.32 -33.70 -8.09
N LYS A 259 -39.05 -33.85 -9.20
CA LYS A 259 -40.51 -33.99 -9.25
C LYS A 259 -41.28 -32.87 -8.53
N ILE A 260 -40.75 -31.65 -8.50
CA ILE A 260 -41.39 -30.48 -7.87
C ILE A 260 -42.34 -29.84 -8.87
N GLY A 261 -43.57 -29.51 -8.46
CA GLY A 261 -44.57 -28.89 -9.34
C GLY A 261 -44.09 -27.57 -9.97
N PHE A 262 -44.08 -27.49 -11.31
CA PHE A 262 -43.54 -26.33 -12.05
C PHE A 262 -44.45 -25.81 -13.18
N LYS A 263 -45.72 -26.23 -13.25
CA LYS A 263 -46.62 -26.00 -14.41
C LYS A 263 -46.69 -24.52 -14.85
N SER A 264 -46.64 -23.56 -13.92
CA SER A 264 -46.64 -22.11 -14.19
C SER A 264 -45.25 -21.45 -14.25
N ARG A 265 -44.17 -22.19 -13.96
CA ARG A 265 -42.82 -21.63 -13.83
C ARG A 265 -42.09 -21.58 -15.16
N ARG A 266 -41.41 -20.45 -15.40
CA ARG A 266 -40.56 -20.22 -16.58
C ARG A 266 -39.28 -21.05 -16.53
N ASN A 267 -38.57 -21.13 -17.66
CA ASN A 267 -37.35 -21.94 -17.78
C ASN A 267 -36.23 -21.53 -16.78
N ASN A 268 -36.10 -20.23 -16.51
CA ASN A 268 -35.18 -19.71 -15.50
C ASN A 268 -35.92 -19.57 -14.17
N VAL A 269 -35.32 -20.07 -13.09
CA VAL A 269 -35.92 -20.09 -11.75
C VAL A 269 -35.06 -19.25 -10.81
N LYS A 270 -35.66 -18.50 -9.87
CA LYS A 270 -34.87 -17.75 -8.90
C LYS A 270 -34.10 -18.71 -8.00
N PHE A 271 -32.87 -18.35 -7.69
CA PHE A 271 -31.97 -19.15 -6.85
C PHE A 271 -32.58 -19.43 -5.46
N ILE A 272 -33.15 -18.41 -4.81
CA ILE A 272 -33.73 -18.54 -3.47
C ILE A 272 -35.00 -19.40 -3.49
N GLU A 273 -35.88 -19.20 -4.47
CA GLU A 273 -37.10 -20.03 -4.64
C GLU A 273 -36.71 -21.50 -4.82
N LEU A 274 -35.79 -21.79 -5.74
CA LEU A 274 -35.33 -23.15 -5.98
C LEU A 274 -34.67 -23.78 -4.74
N TYR A 275 -33.89 -23.00 -3.98
CA TYR A 275 -33.28 -23.46 -2.74
C TYR A 275 -34.35 -23.86 -1.71
N GLN A 276 -35.39 -23.05 -1.56
CA GLN A 276 -36.49 -23.31 -0.64
C GLN A 276 -37.28 -24.56 -1.05
N ASP A 277 -37.64 -24.68 -2.33
CA ASP A 277 -38.40 -25.84 -2.79
C ASP A 277 -37.64 -27.16 -2.57
N LEU A 278 -36.34 -27.19 -2.89
CA LEU A 278 -35.51 -28.38 -2.71
C LEU A 278 -35.26 -28.68 -1.22
N LYS A 279 -35.12 -27.63 -0.40
CA LYS A 279 -35.02 -27.81 1.06
C LYS A 279 -36.29 -28.42 1.64
N ASN A 280 -37.48 -28.02 1.15
CA ASN A 280 -38.76 -28.53 1.64
C ASN A 280 -38.96 -30.03 1.39
N ILE A 281 -38.32 -30.58 0.35
CA ILE A 281 -38.33 -32.02 0.07
C ILE A 281 -37.11 -32.76 0.67
N GLY A 282 -36.37 -32.12 1.58
CA GLY A 282 -35.28 -32.74 2.33
C GLY A 282 -33.89 -32.71 1.69
N ILE A 283 -33.71 -32.03 0.53
CA ILE A 283 -32.38 -31.94 -0.08
C ILE A 283 -31.46 -31.07 0.79
N SER A 284 -30.28 -31.60 1.12
CA SER A 284 -29.32 -30.85 1.93
C SER A 284 -28.77 -29.65 1.16
N LYS A 285 -28.34 -28.61 1.90
CA LYS A 285 -27.72 -27.43 1.29
C LYS A 285 -26.51 -27.79 0.42
N ILE A 286 -25.72 -28.79 0.82
CA ILE A 286 -24.52 -29.22 0.08
C ILE A 286 -24.91 -29.87 -1.25
N GLU A 287 -25.91 -30.75 -1.24
CA GLU A 287 -26.42 -31.40 -2.46
C GLU A 287 -27.01 -30.37 -3.42
N PHE A 288 -27.80 -29.42 -2.90
CA PHE A 288 -28.30 -28.30 -3.69
C PHE A 288 -27.17 -27.52 -4.37
N LEU A 289 -26.14 -27.12 -3.61
CA LEU A 289 -25.01 -26.35 -4.16
C LEU A 289 -24.21 -27.13 -5.20
N LYS A 290 -24.06 -28.46 -5.02
CA LYS A 290 -23.46 -29.35 -6.02
C LYS A 290 -24.30 -29.38 -7.29
N GLU A 291 -25.62 -29.57 -7.17
CA GLU A 291 -26.54 -29.62 -8.31
C GLU A 291 -26.46 -28.34 -9.16
N ILE A 292 -26.62 -27.18 -8.52
CA ILE A 292 -26.68 -25.90 -9.25
C ILE A 292 -25.32 -25.47 -9.81
N SER A 293 -24.21 -26.06 -9.37
CA SER A 293 -22.88 -25.76 -9.92
C SER A 293 -22.72 -26.19 -11.39
N ASN A 294 -23.60 -27.07 -11.87
CA ASN A 294 -23.68 -27.48 -13.28
C ASN A 294 -24.38 -26.44 -14.16
N TYR A 295 -25.04 -25.45 -13.57
CA TYR A 295 -25.88 -24.47 -14.25
C TYR A 295 -25.24 -23.09 -14.26
N ARG A 296 -25.77 -22.21 -15.12
CA ARG A 296 -25.35 -20.81 -15.20
C ARG A 296 -26.25 -19.92 -14.35
N PHE A 297 -25.70 -18.82 -13.86
CA PHE A 297 -26.38 -17.82 -13.03
C PHE A 297 -26.49 -16.48 -13.77
N LYS A 298 -27.59 -15.75 -13.57
CA LYS A 298 -27.77 -14.38 -14.07
C LYS A 298 -28.45 -13.48 -13.06
N LEU A 299 -28.15 -12.17 -13.11
CA LEU A 299 -28.60 -11.19 -12.10
C LEU A 299 -30.10 -10.93 -12.14
N SER A 300 -30.72 -11.03 -13.31
CA SER A 300 -32.14 -10.76 -13.48
C SER A 300 -32.70 -11.54 -14.67
N LYS A 301 -34.02 -11.56 -14.78
CA LYS A 301 -34.73 -12.23 -15.87
C LYS A 301 -34.32 -11.70 -17.25
N GLY A 302 -34.22 -10.38 -17.41
CA GLY A 302 -33.83 -9.70 -18.66
C GLY A 302 -32.32 -9.61 -18.88
N SER A 303 -31.51 -10.06 -17.91
CA SER A 303 -30.06 -10.08 -18.08
C SER A 303 -29.67 -11.13 -19.13
N THR A 304 -28.94 -10.68 -20.16
CA THR A 304 -28.38 -11.54 -21.21
C THR A 304 -27.08 -12.19 -20.76
N ASN A 305 -26.36 -11.57 -19.83
CA ASN A 305 -25.10 -12.09 -19.32
C ASN A 305 -25.36 -13.11 -18.21
N SER A 306 -24.99 -14.35 -18.47
CA SER A 306 -24.96 -15.42 -17.48
C SER A 306 -23.54 -15.94 -17.30
N ILE A 307 -23.26 -16.63 -16.20
CA ILE A 307 -21.92 -17.16 -15.88
C ILE A 307 -22.02 -18.52 -15.20
N LYS A 308 -20.96 -19.33 -15.24
CA LYS A 308 -20.81 -20.45 -14.30
C LYS A 308 -20.18 -19.97 -12.99
N MET A 309 -20.58 -20.59 -11.89
CA MET A 309 -20.04 -20.29 -10.56
C MET A 309 -19.27 -21.49 -10.00
N PRO A 310 -18.03 -21.31 -9.51
CA PRO A 310 -17.20 -22.41 -9.06
C PRO A 310 -17.65 -22.94 -7.69
N LEU A 311 -17.89 -24.25 -7.55
CA LEU A 311 -18.30 -24.85 -6.28
C LEU A 311 -17.29 -24.65 -5.13
N TYR A 312 -16.01 -24.49 -5.46
CA TYR A 312 -14.89 -24.36 -4.51
C TYR A 312 -14.02 -23.13 -4.80
N ILE A 313 -13.46 -22.53 -3.75
CA ILE A 313 -12.39 -21.53 -3.88
C ILE A 313 -11.04 -22.25 -4.06
N ASN A 314 -10.46 -22.18 -5.25
CA ASN A 314 -9.14 -22.74 -5.53
C ASN A 314 -8.02 -21.68 -5.53
N LYS A 315 -6.76 -22.12 -5.65
CA LYS A 315 -5.58 -21.24 -5.70
C LYS A 315 -5.65 -20.22 -6.85
N LYS A 316 -6.25 -20.57 -8.00
CA LYS A 316 -6.40 -19.67 -9.16
C LYS A 316 -7.36 -18.51 -8.83
N ILE A 317 -8.51 -18.79 -8.22
CA ILE A 317 -9.47 -17.77 -7.77
C ILE A 317 -8.82 -16.84 -6.75
N ILE A 318 -8.12 -17.39 -5.75
CA ILE A 318 -7.37 -16.60 -4.74
C ILE A 318 -6.33 -15.71 -5.40
N HIS A 319 -5.63 -16.21 -6.41
CA HIS A 319 -4.66 -15.42 -7.17
C HIS A 319 -5.33 -14.26 -7.93
N MET A 320 -6.44 -14.54 -8.62
CA MET A 320 -7.20 -13.56 -9.42
C MET A 320 -7.80 -12.43 -8.58
N ILE A 321 -8.26 -12.73 -7.37
CA ILE A 321 -8.86 -11.75 -6.43
C ILE A 321 -7.98 -10.52 -6.21
N LYS A 322 -6.66 -10.67 -6.31
CA LYS A 322 -5.70 -9.56 -6.16
C LYS A 322 -5.86 -8.50 -7.26
N PHE A 323 -6.27 -8.92 -8.45
CA PHE A 323 -6.23 -8.09 -9.66
C PHE A 323 -7.60 -7.55 -10.06
N ILE A 324 -8.69 -8.16 -9.64
CA ILE A 324 -10.04 -7.79 -10.08
C ILE A 324 -10.67 -6.73 -9.18
N ARG A 325 -11.60 -5.95 -9.74
CA ARG A 325 -12.35 -4.90 -9.03
C ARG A 325 -13.82 -4.92 -9.47
N PRO A 326 -14.79 -5.00 -8.55
CA PRO A 326 -16.20 -4.85 -8.89
C PRO A 326 -16.49 -3.39 -9.29
N HIS A 327 -17.31 -3.22 -10.32
CA HIS A 327 -17.77 -1.94 -10.85
C HIS A 327 -19.25 -2.09 -11.23
N SER A 328 -20.13 -1.17 -10.84
CA SER A 328 -21.59 -1.22 -11.04
C SER A 328 -22.07 -2.10 -12.22
N GLY A 329 -22.37 -3.38 -11.96
CA GLY A 329 -22.83 -4.38 -12.93
C GLY A 329 -21.77 -5.27 -13.61
N SER A 330 -20.49 -5.15 -13.25
CA SER A 330 -19.35 -5.77 -13.94
C SER A 330 -18.13 -6.00 -13.04
N LEU A 331 -17.15 -6.73 -13.58
CA LEU A 331 -15.85 -6.95 -12.97
C LEU A 331 -14.75 -6.43 -13.90
N GLY A 332 -13.89 -5.56 -13.40
CA GLY A 332 -12.74 -5.01 -14.13
C GLY A 332 -11.41 -5.57 -13.65
N LEU A 333 -10.39 -5.49 -14.51
CA LEU A 333 -9.01 -5.84 -14.17
C LEU A 333 -8.19 -4.58 -13.81
N SER A 334 -7.58 -4.57 -12.64
CA SER A 334 -6.66 -3.50 -12.21
C SER A 334 -5.32 -3.63 -12.92
N ARG A 335 -5.17 -2.94 -14.06
CA ARG A 335 -3.91 -2.84 -14.83
C ARG A 335 -2.72 -2.46 -13.95
N CYS A 336 -2.91 -1.55 -12.99
CA CYS A 336 -1.86 -1.14 -12.05
C CYS A 336 -1.38 -2.30 -11.16
N HIS A 337 -2.29 -3.15 -10.65
CA HIS A 337 -1.89 -4.33 -9.88
C HIS A 337 -1.17 -5.34 -10.76
N VAL A 338 -1.72 -5.63 -11.94
CA VAL A 338 -1.12 -6.58 -12.88
C VAL A 338 0.31 -6.18 -13.22
N LYS A 339 0.53 -4.90 -13.58
CA LYS A 339 1.86 -4.33 -13.85
C LYS A 339 2.76 -4.37 -12.61
N SER A 340 2.25 -4.02 -11.43
CA SER A 340 3.05 -3.99 -10.20
C SER A 340 3.53 -5.38 -9.76
N PHE A 341 2.77 -6.44 -10.05
CA PHE A 341 3.16 -7.82 -9.74
C PHE A 341 3.87 -8.52 -10.91
N ASN A 342 4.23 -7.79 -11.97
CA ASN A 342 4.81 -8.30 -13.21
C ASN A 342 4.05 -9.52 -13.75
N LYS A 343 2.71 -9.41 -13.82
CA LYS A 343 1.84 -10.47 -14.32
C LYS A 343 1.38 -10.17 -15.75
N ASN A 344 1.18 -11.23 -16.52
CA ASN A 344 0.60 -11.12 -17.85
C ASN A 344 -0.93 -10.95 -17.73
N PRO A 345 -1.50 -9.82 -18.19
CA PRO A 345 -2.95 -9.58 -18.13
C PRO A 345 -3.76 -10.63 -18.88
N GLN A 346 -3.30 -11.08 -20.05
CA GLN A 346 -3.99 -12.10 -20.87
C GLN A 346 -4.15 -13.43 -20.13
N LYS A 347 -3.13 -13.85 -19.34
CA LYS A 347 -3.24 -15.07 -18.53
C LYS A 347 -4.31 -14.94 -17.44
N ILE A 348 -4.47 -13.75 -16.85
CA ILE A 348 -5.50 -13.49 -15.85
C ILE A 348 -6.88 -13.45 -16.51
N ILE A 349 -7.01 -12.76 -17.65
CA ILE A 349 -8.25 -12.71 -18.44
C ILE A 349 -8.70 -14.12 -18.80
N LYS A 350 -7.86 -14.92 -19.47
CA LYS A 350 -8.16 -16.33 -19.81
C LYS A 350 -8.57 -17.16 -18.59
N SER A 351 -7.97 -16.93 -17.43
CA SER A 351 -8.36 -17.63 -16.19
C SER A 351 -9.77 -17.24 -15.74
N ILE A 352 -10.14 -15.97 -15.82
CA ILE A 352 -11.50 -15.50 -15.51
C ILE A 352 -12.50 -16.07 -16.52
N GLU A 353 -12.16 -16.02 -17.81
CA GLU A 353 -13.02 -16.54 -18.87
C GLU A 353 -13.31 -18.03 -18.68
N ASN A 354 -12.29 -18.82 -18.38
CA ASN A 354 -12.43 -20.27 -18.22
C ASN A 354 -13.16 -20.66 -16.92
N ILE A 355 -12.89 -19.96 -15.81
CA ILE A 355 -13.49 -20.31 -14.51
C ILE A 355 -14.98 -19.95 -14.46
N PHE A 356 -15.35 -18.79 -15.02
CA PHE A 356 -16.71 -18.27 -14.95
C PHE A 356 -17.49 -18.41 -16.25
N ASP A 357 -16.87 -18.98 -17.29
CA ASP A 357 -17.46 -19.23 -18.60
C ASP A 357 -18.07 -17.93 -19.17
N ILE A 358 -17.24 -16.89 -19.25
CA ILE A 358 -17.62 -15.53 -19.67
C ILE A 358 -16.54 -14.95 -20.59
N LYS A 359 -16.91 -14.04 -21.48
CA LYS A 359 -15.94 -13.30 -22.32
C LYS A 359 -15.77 -11.86 -21.85
N ALA A 360 -14.53 -11.38 -21.93
CA ALA A 360 -14.25 -9.97 -21.67
C ALA A 360 -14.84 -9.09 -22.78
N ARG A 361 -15.45 -7.97 -22.39
CA ARG A 361 -15.73 -6.83 -23.26
C ARG A 361 -14.69 -5.75 -22.99
N TYR A 362 -14.38 -4.95 -23.99
CA TYR A 362 -13.35 -3.92 -23.87
C TYR A 362 -13.99 -2.53 -23.92
N THR A 363 -13.58 -1.66 -23.00
CA THR A 363 -13.92 -0.24 -23.08
C THR A 363 -13.18 0.42 -24.25
N SER A 364 -13.52 1.65 -24.62
CA SER A 364 -12.73 2.48 -25.56
C SER A 364 -11.26 2.68 -25.14
N LYS A 365 -10.91 2.50 -23.86
CA LYS A 365 -9.54 2.56 -23.33
C LYS A 365 -8.87 1.17 -23.23
N ASP A 366 -9.43 0.18 -23.92
CA ASP A 366 -8.96 -1.22 -23.97
C ASP A 366 -8.95 -1.94 -22.59
N VAL A 367 -9.72 -1.42 -21.61
CA VAL A 367 -9.83 -2.06 -20.31
C VAL A 367 -10.80 -3.25 -20.40
N PRO A 368 -10.38 -4.47 -20.00
CA PRO A 368 -11.26 -5.64 -19.99
C PRO A 368 -12.29 -5.54 -18.85
N LEU A 369 -13.56 -5.74 -19.21
CA LEU A 369 -14.72 -5.79 -18.34
C LEU A 369 -15.48 -7.10 -18.55
N PHE A 370 -15.77 -7.79 -17.45
CA PHE A 370 -16.63 -8.96 -17.45
C PHE A 370 -18.02 -8.52 -16.97
N CYS A 371 -18.91 -8.27 -17.92
CA CYS A 371 -20.23 -7.70 -17.64
C CYS A 371 -21.17 -8.75 -17.04
N SER A 372 -21.11 -8.98 -15.73
CA SER A 372 -22.04 -9.83 -15.00
C SER A 372 -22.23 -9.32 -13.58
N GLY A 373 -23.46 -8.92 -13.26
CA GLY A 373 -23.82 -8.53 -11.90
C GLY A 373 -23.70 -9.67 -10.89
N VAL A 374 -23.76 -10.94 -11.35
CA VAL A 374 -23.50 -12.10 -10.48
C VAL A 374 -22.02 -12.14 -10.07
N LEU A 375 -21.09 -11.89 -11.00
CA LEU A 375 -19.66 -11.78 -10.69
C LEU A 375 -19.39 -10.61 -9.76
N GLU A 376 -20.03 -9.47 -10.02
CA GLU A 376 -19.91 -8.29 -9.17
C GLU A 376 -20.34 -8.59 -7.73
N LEU A 377 -21.52 -9.18 -7.52
CA LEU A 377 -22.02 -9.55 -6.18
C LEU A 377 -21.08 -10.53 -5.49
N PHE A 378 -20.64 -11.56 -6.20
CA PHE A 378 -19.70 -12.55 -5.68
C PHE A 378 -18.40 -11.89 -5.20
N PHE A 379 -17.77 -11.08 -6.04
CA PHE A 379 -16.52 -10.43 -5.66
C PHE A 379 -16.71 -9.29 -4.68
N SER A 380 -17.84 -8.60 -4.66
CA SER A 380 -18.13 -7.58 -3.64
C SER A 380 -18.29 -8.16 -2.24
N LYS A 381 -18.80 -9.40 -2.12
CA LYS A 381 -18.87 -10.11 -0.84
C LYS A 381 -17.51 -10.64 -0.39
N ILE A 382 -16.68 -11.12 -1.32
CA ILE A 382 -15.33 -11.62 -1.02
C ILE A 382 -14.35 -10.48 -0.73
N LEU A 383 -14.48 -9.37 -1.46
CA LEU A 383 -13.63 -8.20 -1.38
C LEU A 383 -14.22 -7.21 -0.40
N THR A 384 -13.70 -7.25 0.83
CA THR A 384 -14.02 -6.21 1.80
C THR A 384 -13.08 -5.03 1.60
N LYS A 385 -13.67 -3.82 1.52
CA LYS A 385 -12.91 -2.57 1.61
C LYS A 385 -12.64 -2.31 3.08
N ASP A 386 -11.38 -2.39 3.47
CA ASP A 386 -10.94 -1.94 4.78
C ASP A 386 -10.57 -0.45 4.64
N LEU A 387 -11.50 0.44 4.94
CA LEU A 387 -11.20 1.85 5.14
C LEU A 387 -10.59 1.97 6.53
N LYS A 388 -9.33 1.55 6.68
CA LYS A 388 -8.63 1.82 7.92
C LYS A 388 -8.30 3.29 7.98
N GLU A 389 -8.75 3.94 9.04
CA GLU A 389 -8.04 5.11 9.53
C GLU A 389 -6.58 4.73 9.74
N TYR A 390 -5.67 5.56 9.23
CA TYR A 390 -4.24 5.39 9.44
C TYR A 390 -3.96 5.49 10.94
N LYS A 391 -3.79 4.34 11.58
CA LYS A 391 -3.24 4.26 12.93
C LYS A 391 -1.73 4.14 12.81
N LEU A 392 -1.02 5.09 13.43
CA LEU A 392 0.43 5.05 13.54
C LEU A 392 0.85 3.68 14.10
N PRO A 393 1.91 3.06 13.55
CA PRO A 393 2.36 1.75 14.02
C PRO A 393 2.64 1.75 15.53
N LYS A 394 2.45 0.62 16.23
CA LYS A 394 2.67 0.53 17.69
C LYS A 394 4.06 1.04 18.11
N TRP A 395 5.07 0.77 17.29
CA TRP A 395 6.45 1.21 17.51
C TRP A 395 6.65 2.73 17.40
N TYR A 396 5.70 3.47 16.83
CA TYR A 396 5.74 4.93 16.83
C TYR A 396 5.67 5.50 18.26
N LYS A 397 5.03 4.78 19.19
CA LYS A 397 5.07 5.16 20.61
C LYS A 397 6.50 5.19 21.15
N ASP A 398 7.39 4.34 20.62
CA ASP A 398 8.81 4.30 20.98
C ASP A 398 9.56 5.58 20.55
N LEU A 399 8.98 6.38 19.64
CA LEU A 399 9.51 7.67 19.19
C LEU A 399 8.81 8.87 19.82
N LYS A 400 7.61 8.70 20.39
CA LYS A 400 6.94 9.78 21.13
C LYS A 400 7.62 9.93 22.48
N CYS A 401 8.08 11.15 22.76
CA CYS A 401 8.45 11.60 24.10
C CYS A 401 7.19 11.88 24.91
#